data_AF-A0A952SNU3-F1
#
_entry.id   AF-A0A952SNU3-F1
#
_cell.length_a   1.000
_cell.length_b   1.000
_cell.length_c   1.000
_cell.angle_alpha   90.00
_cell.angle_beta   90.00
_cell.angle_gamma   90.00
#
_symmetry.space_group_name_H-M   'P 1'
#
loop_
_entity.id
_entity.type
_entity.pdbx_description
1 polymer ?
#
loop_
_entity_poly.entity_id
_entity_poly.type
_entity_poly.pdbx_seq_one_letter_code
_entity_poly.pdbx_strand_id
1 'polypeptide(L)'
;MMNRISLQFKVLLVAAMACTAASPTPAQSPVHTEPKFNSTTSTPRTLGEIGQRIQAASPGDTIIVSAGTYHEHLVIDKTISLIAQGRVIIDGGGSGDIIEINAPNVTVRGFTIRNTGIDLDNENAAIRVLASDVTLQDNTLENILFGIDLRQAPDGRIIGNRIGGKILDIARRGDGLRLWRADRTIIENNIIHDGRDAILWYSNDVVVRSNTGYDCRYGLHLMFSDNIIIEDNEFTRNSVGIYLMYSTGVKLTRNRLIKNRGPSGYGIGLKETDQFSVRDNIIVGNRSGVYIDGSPFTSTQPGEFTGNTIAYNDVGITFLPSARNNELVDNNFIENINQIAVAGRGSLDANQFWRGERGNFWSDYTGYDQNNDGIGDFVHESYTLFENLMDKQPSLRLFLFSPAQQAIEFVGRAIPAVRPEPKFVDEVPLMRPVPVRPNPAMNANPAPALFASGAALILLSTTIMLLAFQRTSHAQAPPEADASIGALA
;
A
#
# COMPACT_ATOMS: atom_id res chain seq x y z
N MET A 1 62.56 1.49 5.14
CA MET A 1 62.19 2.90 5.37
C MET A 1 60.79 3.10 4.77
N MET A 2 59.81 3.41 5.63
CA MET A 2 58.42 3.87 5.35
C MET A 2 57.45 2.88 4.66
N ASN A 3 56.56 2.20 5.39
CA ASN A 3 55.23 2.61 5.90
C ASN A 3 54.14 2.88 4.84
N ARG A 4 53.31 1.86 4.51
CA ARG A 4 51.90 1.71 4.94
C ARG A 4 51.11 0.79 3.98
N ILE A 5 50.84 -0.40 4.49
CA ILE A 5 49.88 -1.43 4.04
C ILE A 5 48.53 -1.14 4.72
N SER A 6 47.42 -1.60 4.11
CA SER A 6 46.00 -1.64 4.56
C SER A 6 45.14 -0.66 3.75
N LEU A 7 44.08 -1.02 3.01
CA LEU A 7 43.06 -2.03 3.26
C LEU A 7 42.21 -2.22 1.98
N GLN A 8 42.38 -3.29 1.21
CA GLN A 8 41.35 -3.86 0.32
C GLN A 8 41.63 -5.38 0.18
N PHE A 9 40.57 -6.17 0.03
CA PHE A 9 40.51 -7.64 -0.08
C PHE A 9 40.43 -8.45 1.23
N LYS A 10 39.19 -8.60 1.75
CA LYS A 10 38.60 -9.82 2.37
C LYS A 10 37.10 -9.68 2.07
N VAL A 11 36.37 -10.62 1.47
CA VAL A 11 36.17 -12.02 1.84
C VAL A 11 35.70 -12.79 0.59
N LEU A 12 36.44 -13.82 0.19
CA LEU A 12 35.94 -14.95 -0.60
C LEU A 12 36.60 -16.22 -0.06
N LEU A 13 35.80 -17.29 0.05
CA LEU A 13 36.10 -18.69 0.36
C LEU A 13 36.29 -19.12 1.83
N VAL A 14 35.33 -19.94 2.29
CA VAL A 14 35.43 -21.34 2.82
C VAL A 14 33.98 -21.68 3.29
N ALA A 15 33.29 -22.76 2.92
CA ALA A 15 33.70 -24.11 2.54
C ALA A 15 32.72 -24.76 1.55
N ALA A 16 33.25 -25.66 0.72
CA ALA A 16 32.51 -26.72 0.06
C ALA A 16 32.81 -28.07 0.76
N MET A 17 31.90 -29.03 0.55
CA MET A 17 31.90 -30.45 0.93
C MET A 17 31.34 -30.84 2.31
N ALA A 18 30.07 -31.27 2.30
CA ALA A 18 29.72 -32.68 2.45
C ALA A 18 28.33 -32.95 1.84
N CYS A 19 28.28 -33.74 0.76
CA CYS A 19 27.06 -34.38 0.29
C CYS A 19 26.70 -35.50 1.27
N THR A 20 25.59 -35.33 1.99
CA THR A 20 24.74 -36.45 2.42
C THR A 20 23.30 -36.06 2.19
N ALA A 21 22.57 -36.91 1.47
CA ALA A 21 21.15 -36.74 1.22
C ALA A 21 20.39 -36.84 2.56
N ALA A 22 19.88 -35.71 3.03
CA ALA A 22 18.88 -35.65 4.07
C ALA A 22 17.71 -34.81 3.53
N SER A 23 16.52 -35.40 3.51
CA SER A 23 15.27 -34.75 3.14
C SER A 23 15.09 -33.45 3.92
N PRO A 24 14.61 -32.35 3.31
CA PRO A 24 14.39 -31.12 4.05
C PRO A 24 13.24 -31.34 5.05
N THR A 25 13.59 -31.35 6.34
CA THR A 25 12.65 -31.17 7.44
C THR A 25 12.05 -29.77 7.33
N PRO A 26 10.73 -29.58 7.50
CA PRO A 26 10.14 -28.24 7.52
C PRO A 26 10.81 -27.43 8.63
N ALA A 27 11.38 -26.28 8.25
CA ALA A 27 11.99 -25.35 9.19
C ALA A 27 10.91 -24.88 10.17
N GLN A 28 11.06 -25.23 11.45
CA GLN A 28 10.27 -24.62 12.52
C GLN A 28 10.59 -23.13 12.57
N SER A 29 9.55 -22.30 12.65
CA SER A 29 9.69 -20.86 12.85
C SER A 29 10.65 -20.57 14.02
N PRO A 30 11.65 -19.68 13.85
CA PRO A 30 12.61 -19.40 14.91
C PRO A 30 11.90 -18.93 16.18
N VAL A 31 12.24 -19.56 17.31
CA VAL A 31 11.81 -19.14 18.64
C VAL A 31 12.45 -17.78 18.94
N HIS A 32 11.71 -16.71 18.68
CA HIS A 32 12.15 -15.35 18.97
C HIS A 32 12.09 -15.08 20.47
N THR A 33 13.24 -14.77 21.08
CA THR A 33 13.34 -14.37 22.48
C THR A 33 12.62 -13.05 22.71
N GLU A 34 11.75 -13.02 23.74
CA GLU A 34 10.89 -11.89 24.07
C GLU A 34 11.68 -10.61 24.40
N PRO A 35 11.29 -9.44 23.84
CA PRO A 35 11.65 -8.17 24.43
C PRO A 35 10.93 -8.05 25.78
N LYS A 36 11.70 -7.88 26.86
CA LYS A 36 11.13 -7.61 28.19
C LYS A 36 10.53 -6.21 28.20
N PHE A 37 9.20 -6.10 28.23
CA PHE A 37 8.53 -4.84 28.52
C PHE A 37 8.52 -4.64 30.04
N ASN A 38 9.35 -3.73 30.53
CA ASN A 38 9.29 -3.32 31.93
C ASN A 38 8.00 -2.53 32.15
N SER A 39 7.10 -3.02 33.01
CA SER A 39 6.00 -2.19 33.52
C SER A 39 6.64 -1.05 34.30
N THR A 40 6.56 0.17 33.78
CA THR A 40 6.93 1.36 34.54
C THR A 40 5.90 1.53 35.65
N THR A 41 6.31 1.21 36.88
CA THR A 41 5.56 1.51 38.10
C THR A 41 5.33 3.01 38.17
N SER A 42 4.09 3.43 37.90
CA SER A 42 3.71 4.84 37.93
C SER A 42 3.69 5.34 39.38
N THR A 43 4.24 6.53 39.58
CA THR A 43 4.12 7.31 40.82
C THR A 43 2.63 7.57 41.11
N PRO A 44 2.18 7.66 42.38
CA PRO A 44 0.77 7.86 42.69
C PRO A 44 0.29 9.19 42.11
N ARG A 45 -0.40 9.15 40.96
CA ARG A 45 -1.04 10.31 40.35
C ARG A 45 -2.34 10.55 41.09
N THR A 46 -2.60 11.79 41.49
CA THR A 46 -3.93 12.19 41.93
C THR A 46 -4.91 11.93 40.78
N LEU A 47 -5.88 11.03 41.00
CA LEU A 47 -6.90 10.71 40.01
C LEU A 47 -7.78 11.94 39.77
N GLY A 48 -8.04 12.27 38.51
CA GLY A 48 -9.05 13.25 38.15
C GLY A 48 -10.46 12.66 38.23
N GLU A 49 -11.44 13.38 37.67
CA GLU A 49 -12.86 13.05 37.79
C GLU A 49 -13.18 11.69 37.15
N ILE A 50 -12.68 11.43 35.94
CA ILE A 50 -12.94 10.16 35.25
C ILE A 50 -12.23 9.03 35.99
N GLY A 51 -10.97 9.24 36.38
CA GLY A 51 -10.20 8.26 37.16
C GLY A 51 -10.88 7.85 38.47
N GLN A 52 -11.43 8.82 39.22
CA GLN A 52 -12.18 8.54 40.45
C GLN A 52 -13.45 7.72 40.19
N ARG A 53 -14.17 8.02 39.10
CA ARG A 53 -15.36 7.26 38.70
C ARG A 53 -15.02 5.83 38.29
N ILE A 54 -13.91 5.63 37.58
CA ILE A 54 -13.38 4.29 37.27
C ILE A 54 -13.06 3.56 38.58
N GLN A 55 -12.38 4.21 39.52
CA GLN A 55 -12.03 3.60 40.81
C GLN A 55 -13.28 3.18 41.63
N ALA A 56 -14.34 3.98 41.61
CA ALA A 56 -15.58 3.69 42.33
C ALA A 56 -16.50 2.65 41.65
N ALA A 57 -16.35 2.41 40.35
CA ALA A 57 -17.20 1.51 39.59
C ALA A 57 -17.01 0.03 39.95
N SER A 58 -18.08 -0.76 39.88
CA SER A 58 -18.05 -2.22 39.94
C SER A 58 -17.73 -2.80 38.55
N PRO A 59 -17.12 -4.00 38.46
CA PRO A 59 -17.01 -4.71 37.19
C PRO A 59 -18.38 -4.91 36.53
N GLY A 60 -18.47 -4.60 35.24
CA GLY A 60 -19.70 -4.60 34.43
C GLY A 60 -20.37 -3.23 34.32
N ASP A 61 -19.98 -2.25 35.14
CA ASP A 61 -20.62 -0.93 35.14
C ASP A 61 -20.39 -0.16 33.84
N THR A 62 -21.35 0.70 33.52
CA THR A 62 -21.23 1.70 32.46
C THR A 62 -21.02 3.09 33.06
N ILE A 63 -19.92 3.73 32.68
CA ILE A 63 -19.56 5.09 33.09
C ILE A 63 -19.84 6.04 31.92
N ILE A 64 -20.90 6.83 32.04
CA ILE A 64 -21.25 7.87 31.07
C ILE A 64 -20.55 9.18 31.45
N VAL A 65 -19.68 9.70 30.58
CA VAL A 65 -18.96 10.96 30.80
C VAL A 65 -19.63 12.08 30.02
N SER A 66 -20.01 13.15 30.71
CA SER A 66 -20.63 14.32 30.09
C SER A 66 -19.60 15.17 29.35
N ALA A 67 -20.06 15.97 28.39
CA ALA A 67 -19.21 16.89 27.63
C ALA A 67 -18.31 17.75 28.54
N GLY A 68 -17.03 17.85 28.19
CA GLY A 68 -16.01 18.49 29.01
C GLY A 68 -14.60 18.23 28.50
N THR A 69 -13.62 18.92 29.09
CA THR A 69 -12.19 18.65 28.85
C THR A 69 -11.55 18.20 30.15
N TYR A 70 -11.00 17.00 30.15
CA TYR A 70 -10.44 16.30 31.30
C TYR A 70 -8.93 16.16 31.08
N HIS A 71 -8.13 16.72 32.00
CA HIS A 71 -6.67 16.66 31.94
C HIS A 71 -6.20 15.51 32.83
N GLU A 72 -6.26 14.30 32.28
CA GLU A 72 -6.12 13.07 33.07
C GLU A 72 -5.36 11.99 32.29
N HIS A 73 -4.79 11.05 33.05
CA HIS A 73 -4.26 9.80 32.54
C HIS A 73 -5.03 8.68 33.23
N LEU A 74 -5.66 7.81 32.46
CA LEU A 74 -6.59 6.82 32.94
C LEU A 74 -5.95 5.44 32.94
N VAL A 75 -6.19 4.69 34.02
CA VAL A 75 -5.92 3.26 34.10
C VAL A 75 -7.25 2.56 34.30
N ILE A 76 -7.60 1.66 33.39
CA ILE A 76 -8.82 0.86 33.44
C ILE A 76 -8.44 -0.57 33.81
N ASP A 77 -8.55 -0.90 35.10
CA ASP A 77 -8.19 -2.17 35.71
C ASP A 77 -9.40 -3.05 36.04
N LYS A 78 -10.60 -2.64 35.61
CA LYS A 78 -11.86 -3.35 35.78
C LYS A 78 -12.61 -3.42 34.45
N THR A 79 -13.33 -4.51 34.23
CA THR A 79 -14.26 -4.66 33.10
C THR A 79 -15.35 -3.59 33.21
N ILE A 80 -15.33 -2.58 32.35
CA ILE A 80 -16.31 -1.48 32.35
C ILE A 80 -16.59 -0.99 30.92
N SER A 81 -17.70 -0.30 30.74
CA SER A 81 -17.97 0.50 29.55
C SER A 81 -17.80 1.98 29.85
N LEU A 82 -16.75 2.61 29.32
CA LEU A 82 -16.52 4.05 29.38
C LEU A 82 -17.07 4.69 28.11
N ILE A 83 -18.08 5.56 28.25
CA ILE A 83 -18.86 6.11 27.13
C ILE A 83 -18.93 7.63 27.22
N ALA A 84 -18.56 8.33 26.15
CA ALA A 84 -18.73 9.76 26.03
C ALA A 84 -20.18 10.14 25.64
N GLN A 85 -20.73 11.14 26.32
CA GLN A 85 -22.01 11.77 25.99
C GLN A 85 -21.76 13.23 25.57
N GLY A 86 -21.75 13.46 24.26
CA GLY A 86 -21.40 14.75 23.66
C GLY A 86 -19.89 14.86 23.42
N ARG A 87 -19.36 16.09 23.38
CA ARG A 87 -17.94 16.34 23.13
C ARG A 87 -17.12 16.17 24.41
N VAL A 88 -16.57 14.99 24.61
CA VAL A 88 -15.69 14.67 25.74
C VAL A 88 -14.24 14.58 25.26
N ILE A 89 -13.36 15.37 25.87
CA ILE A 89 -11.94 15.42 25.53
C ILE A 89 -11.13 14.91 26.73
N ILE A 90 -10.27 13.91 26.52
CA ILE A 90 -9.23 13.51 27.47
C ILE A 90 -7.89 14.01 26.92
N ASP A 91 -7.27 14.94 27.64
CA ASP A 91 -6.06 15.65 27.23
C ASP A 91 -4.85 15.18 28.06
N GLY A 92 -3.89 14.52 27.40
CA GLY A 92 -2.67 14.00 28.03
C GLY A 92 -1.60 15.04 28.36
N GLY A 93 -1.83 16.32 28.02
CA GLY A 93 -0.92 17.41 28.37
C GLY A 93 0.47 17.32 27.75
N GLY A 94 0.68 16.48 26.74
CA GLY A 94 1.97 16.28 26.09
C GLY A 94 2.91 15.34 26.84
N SER A 95 2.40 14.43 27.69
CA SER A 95 3.23 13.49 28.45
C SER A 95 2.63 12.09 28.49
N GLY A 96 3.46 11.05 28.50
CA GLY A 96 3.03 9.67 28.77
C GLY A 96 1.90 9.13 27.90
N ASP A 97 1.33 8.02 28.36
CA ASP A 97 0.13 7.41 27.77
C ASP A 97 -1.13 8.03 28.34
N ILE A 98 -2.21 8.08 27.58
CA ILE A 98 -3.45 8.75 28.02
C ILE A 98 -4.42 7.76 28.66
N ILE A 99 -4.68 6.62 28.00
CA ILE A 99 -5.53 5.55 28.54
C ILE A 99 -4.74 4.24 28.49
N GLU A 100 -4.62 3.58 29.63
CA GLU A 100 -4.10 2.22 29.74
C GLU A 100 -5.23 1.28 30.16
N ILE A 101 -5.42 0.18 29.42
CA ILE A 101 -6.48 -0.81 29.65
C ILE A 101 -5.85 -2.14 30.04
N ASN A 102 -6.08 -2.55 31.29
CA ASN A 102 -5.48 -3.73 31.91
C ASN A 102 -6.51 -4.83 32.23
N ALA A 103 -7.81 -4.57 32.03
CA ALA A 103 -8.88 -5.52 32.24
C ALA A 103 -9.57 -5.94 30.94
N PRO A 104 -10.05 -7.20 30.86
CA PRO A 104 -10.73 -7.68 29.67
C PRO A 104 -12.15 -7.12 29.55
N ASN A 105 -12.73 -7.25 28.35
CA ASN A 105 -14.11 -6.86 28.06
C ASN A 105 -14.41 -5.38 28.38
N VAL A 106 -13.43 -4.51 28.14
CA VAL A 106 -13.57 -3.07 28.31
C VAL A 106 -14.06 -2.44 27.00
N THR A 107 -14.99 -1.50 27.11
CA THR A 107 -15.40 -0.65 25.98
C THR A 107 -15.00 0.80 26.25
N VAL A 108 -14.31 1.44 25.30
CA VAL A 108 -14.07 2.89 25.29
C VAL A 108 -14.67 3.47 24.02
N ARG A 109 -15.67 4.36 24.18
CA ARG A 109 -16.46 4.84 23.04
C ARG A 109 -16.73 6.34 23.03
N GLY A 110 -16.51 6.96 21.87
CA GLY A 110 -16.96 8.33 21.56
C GLY A 110 -16.04 9.46 22.07
N PHE A 111 -14.84 9.14 22.57
CA PHE A 111 -13.94 10.15 23.16
C PHE A 111 -13.09 10.83 22.12
N THR A 112 -12.78 12.11 22.34
CA THR A 112 -11.59 12.74 21.75
C THR A 112 -10.42 12.56 22.72
N ILE A 113 -9.32 11.97 22.26
CA ILE A 113 -8.13 11.67 23.06
C ILE A 113 -6.94 12.35 22.39
N ARG A 114 -6.23 13.24 23.09
CA ARG A 114 -5.23 14.07 22.42
C ARG A 114 -4.01 14.40 23.26
N ASN A 115 -2.97 14.84 22.56
CA ASN A 115 -1.73 15.37 23.14
C ASN A 115 -0.96 14.32 23.95
N THR A 116 -0.59 13.20 23.32
CA THR A 116 0.40 12.27 23.90
C THR A 116 1.77 12.95 24.03
N GLY A 117 2.68 12.34 24.79
CA GLY A 117 4.10 12.69 24.76
C GLY A 117 4.76 12.46 23.39
N ILE A 118 6.02 12.92 23.26
CA ILE A 118 6.86 12.78 22.05
C ILE A 118 8.01 11.77 22.22
N ASP A 119 8.01 11.04 23.33
CA ASP A 119 9.05 10.08 23.66
C ASP A 119 8.86 8.78 22.87
N LEU A 120 9.77 8.53 21.93
CA LEU A 120 9.79 7.33 21.09
C LEU A 120 10.27 6.09 21.85
N ASP A 121 11.09 6.26 22.90
CA ASP A 121 11.64 5.14 23.67
C ASP A 121 10.58 4.58 24.63
N ASN A 122 9.79 5.47 25.22
CA ASN A 122 8.66 5.09 26.08
C ASN A 122 7.36 4.81 25.29
N GLU A 123 7.38 4.98 23.97
CA GLU A 123 6.28 4.67 23.06
C GLU A 123 4.91 5.23 23.52
N ASN A 124 4.88 6.53 23.82
CA ASN A 124 3.71 7.19 24.41
C ASN A 124 2.47 7.09 23.51
N ALA A 125 1.50 6.29 23.96
CA ALA A 125 0.28 5.92 23.24
C ALA A 125 -0.96 6.66 23.75
N ALA A 126 -1.88 6.97 22.84
CA ALA A 126 -3.18 7.51 23.25
C ALA A 126 -4.01 6.44 23.99
N ILE A 127 -4.01 5.21 23.47
CA ILE A 127 -4.65 4.07 24.12
C ILE A 127 -3.70 2.87 24.06
N ARG A 128 -3.23 2.41 25.21
CA ARG A 128 -2.53 1.13 25.35
C ARG A 128 -3.46 0.07 25.89
N VAL A 129 -3.48 -1.09 25.25
CA VAL A 129 -4.35 -2.22 25.60
C VAL A 129 -3.48 -3.43 25.92
N LEU A 130 -3.62 -3.95 27.15
CA LEU A 130 -2.86 -5.07 27.71
C LEU A 130 -3.78 -6.25 28.10
N ALA A 131 -5.03 -6.28 27.62
CA ALA A 131 -6.03 -7.27 27.96
C ALA A 131 -6.90 -7.66 26.75
N SER A 132 -7.57 -8.81 26.83
CA SER A 132 -8.40 -9.35 25.74
C SER A 132 -9.76 -8.68 25.63
N ASP A 133 -10.44 -8.90 24.50
CA ASP A 133 -11.86 -8.56 24.30
C ASP A 133 -12.16 -7.06 24.46
N VAL A 134 -11.19 -6.19 24.14
CA VAL A 134 -11.36 -4.75 24.27
C VAL A 134 -12.00 -4.17 23.01
N THR A 135 -13.05 -3.36 23.20
CA THR A 135 -13.71 -2.61 22.13
C THR A 135 -13.34 -1.13 22.21
N LEU A 136 -12.64 -0.64 21.18
CA LEU A 136 -12.36 0.78 20.99
C LEU A 136 -13.19 1.26 19.81
N GLN A 137 -14.21 2.08 20.09
CA GLN A 137 -15.22 2.43 19.11
C GLN A 137 -15.45 3.94 18.98
N ASP A 138 -15.57 4.44 17.76
CA ASP A 138 -15.99 5.82 17.47
C ASP A 138 -15.15 6.91 18.20
N ASN A 139 -13.88 6.61 18.50
CA ASN A 139 -12.97 7.57 19.16
C ASN A 139 -12.20 8.39 18.13
N THR A 140 -11.86 9.62 18.51
CA THR A 140 -11.00 10.52 17.72
C THR A 140 -9.69 10.77 18.47
N LEU A 141 -8.58 10.34 17.89
CA LEU A 141 -7.24 10.48 18.44
C LEU A 141 -6.52 11.59 17.68
N GLU A 142 -6.11 12.66 18.36
CA GLU A 142 -5.50 13.85 17.75
C GLU A 142 -4.11 14.13 18.33
N ASN A 143 -3.18 14.55 17.47
CA ASN A 143 -1.85 14.96 17.91
C ASN A 143 -1.13 13.83 18.69
N ILE A 144 -1.20 12.60 18.17
CA ILE A 144 -0.67 11.39 18.83
C ILE A 144 0.69 10.97 18.27
N LEU A 145 1.58 10.50 19.15
CA LEU A 145 2.83 9.85 18.75
C LEU A 145 2.53 8.40 18.39
N PHE A 146 2.06 7.61 19.37
CA PHE A 146 1.45 6.30 19.16
C PHE A 146 -0.06 6.40 19.38
N GLY A 147 -0.86 5.80 18.51
CA GLY A 147 -2.31 5.90 18.59
C GLY A 147 -2.89 4.83 19.48
N ILE A 148 -3.34 3.74 18.86
CA ILE A 148 -3.86 2.55 19.53
C ILE A 148 -2.79 1.46 19.49
N ASP A 149 -2.39 0.95 20.66
CA ASP A 149 -1.35 -0.07 20.81
C ASP A 149 -1.87 -1.26 21.62
N LEU A 150 -2.13 -2.38 20.93
CA LEU A 150 -2.55 -3.65 21.52
C LEU A 150 -1.33 -4.54 21.72
N ARG A 151 -1.05 -4.94 22.97
CA ARG A 151 0.05 -5.84 23.31
C ARG A 151 -0.47 -7.06 24.04
N GLN A 152 -0.29 -8.24 23.46
CA GLN A 152 -0.79 -9.51 24.01
C GLN A 152 -2.30 -9.41 24.34
N ALA A 153 -3.04 -8.72 23.47
CA ALA A 153 -4.43 -8.33 23.67
C ALA A 153 -5.28 -8.91 22.53
N PRO A 154 -5.65 -10.20 22.61
CA PRO A 154 -6.41 -10.83 21.54
C PRO A 154 -7.88 -10.40 21.56
N ASP A 155 -8.59 -10.73 20.48
CA ASP A 155 -10.04 -10.56 20.36
C ASP A 155 -10.47 -9.07 20.44
N GLY A 156 -9.57 -8.16 20.04
CA GLY A 156 -9.81 -6.72 20.01
C GLY A 156 -10.80 -6.31 18.92
N ARG A 157 -11.55 -5.23 19.17
CA ARG A 157 -12.48 -4.63 18.20
C ARG A 157 -12.19 -3.15 18.06
N ILE A 158 -11.52 -2.78 16.97
CA ILE A 158 -11.11 -1.41 16.67
C ILE A 158 -12.01 -0.91 15.55
N ILE A 159 -13.06 -0.17 15.91
CA ILE A 159 -14.19 0.12 15.01
C ILE A 159 -14.48 1.61 14.92
N GLY A 160 -14.52 2.19 13.72
CA GLY A 160 -15.02 3.56 13.53
C GLY A 160 -14.13 4.65 14.11
N ASN A 161 -12.87 4.37 14.45
CA ASN A 161 -11.98 5.34 15.06
C ASN A 161 -11.30 6.23 14.01
N ARG A 162 -11.02 7.48 14.37
CA ARG A 162 -10.16 8.38 13.61
C ARG A 162 -8.84 8.56 14.36
N ILE A 163 -7.72 8.18 13.74
CA ILE A 163 -6.39 8.16 14.36
C ILE A 163 -5.45 9.08 13.59
N GLY A 164 -5.17 10.26 14.16
CA GLY A 164 -4.36 11.31 13.53
C GLY A 164 -3.06 11.62 14.28
N GLY A 165 -1.92 11.38 13.63
CA GLY A 165 -0.60 11.58 14.21
C GLY A 165 -0.16 13.04 14.37
N LYS A 166 0.94 13.24 15.11
CA LYS A 166 1.63 14.54 15.20
C LYS A 166 2.25 14.92 13.86
N ILE A 167 2.28 16.22 13.55
CA ILE A 167 3.02 16.75 12.40
C ILE A 167 4.52 16.67 12.70
N LEU A 168 5.13 15.57 12.28
CA LEU A 168 6.56 15.28 12.42
C LEU A 168 7.09 14.69 11.10
N ASP A 169 8.40 14.77 10.91
CA ASP A 169 9.07 13.97 9.87
C ASP A 169 8.78 12.49 10.07
N ILE A 170 8.65 11.73 8.97
CA ILE A 170 8.25 10.31 8.99
C ILE A 170 9.08 9.48 9.98
N ALA A 171 10.40 9.72 10.05
CA ALA A 171 11.30 8.99 10.93
C ALA A 171 11.04 9.21 12.43
N ARG A 172 10.35 10.30 12.79
CA ARG A 172 10.05 10.71 14.16
C ARG A 172 8.61 10.41 14.58
N ARG A 173 7.76 9.96 13.65
CA ARG A 173 6.39 9.55 13.95
C ARG A 173 6.38 8.19 14.66
N GLY A 174 5.44 8.01 15.59
CA GLY A 174 5.09 6.70 16.11
C GLY A 174 4.02 6.03 15.24
N ASP A 175 3.66 4.80 15.60
CA ASP A 175 2.68 4.02 14.85
C ASP A 175 1.26 4.44 15.21
N GLY A 176 0.41 4.66 14.21
CA GLY A 176 -0.98 5.07 14.44
C GLY A 176 -1.80 3.93 15.04
N LEU A 177 -1.62 2.73 14.51
CA LEU A 177 -2.22 1.51 15.03
C LEU A 177 -1.15 0.43 15.11
N ARG A 178 -1.03 -0.23 16.26
CA ARG A 178 -0.09 -1.32 16.47
C ARG A 178 -0.80 -2.49 17.12
N LEU A 179 -0.66 -3.65 16.51
CA LEU A 179 -0.99 -4.95 17.08
C LEU A 179 0.31 -5.71 17.31
N TRP A 180 0.58 -6.11 18.54
CA TRP A 180 1.67 -7.00 18.90
C TRP A 180 1.11 -8.19 19.66
N ARG A 181 1.07 -9.36 19.02
CA ARG A 181 0.43 -10.58 19.55
C ARG A 181 -1.04 -10.36 19.92
N ALA A 182 -1.80 -9.76 19.01
CA ALA A 182 -3.21 -9.40 19.18
C ALA A 182 -4.09 -10.17 18.18
N ASP A 183 -4.10 -11.50 18.33
CA ASP A 183 -4.83 -12.41 17.44
C ASP A 183 -6.34 -12.12 17.41
N ARG A 184 -7.00 -12.52 16.32
CA ARG A 184 -8.48 -12.44 16.16
C ARG A 184 -9.05 -11.03 16.31
N THR A 185 -8.21 -10.02 16.14
CA THR A 185 -8.64 -8.62 16.18
C THR A 185 -9.43 -8.27 14.92
N ILE A 186 -10.46 -7.44 15.07
CA ILE A 186 -11.22 -6.85 13.96
C ILE A 186 -10.87 -5.36 13.90
N ILE A 187 -10.34 -4.93 12.75
CA ILE A 187 -10.01 -3.53 12.43
C ILE A 187 -10.96 -3.10 11.31
N GLU A 188 -11.96 -2.30 11.66
CA GLU A 188 -13.06 -1.99 10.75
C GLU A 188 -13.46 -0.51 10.75
N ASN A 189 -13.71 0.06 9.57
CA ASN A 189 -14.23 1.43 9.41
C ASN A 189 -13.38 2.52 10.07
N ASN A 190 -12.08 2.32 10.24
CA ASN A 190 -11.19 3.31 10.84
C ASN A 190 -10.58 4.22 9.78
N ILE A 191 -10.23 5.44 10.19
CA ILE A 191 -9.40 6.37 9.42
C ILE A 191 -8.07 6.53 10.14
N ILE A 192 -6.96 6.20 9.49
CA ILE A 192 -5.61 6.31 10.06
C ILE A 192 -4.77 7.24 9.19
N HIS A 193 -4.22 8.30 9.76
CA HIS A 193 -3.46 9.28 9.00
C HIS A 193 -2.34 9.96 9.79
N ASP A 194 -1.38 10.50 9.06
CA ASP A 194 -0.24 11.24 9.60
C ASP A 194 0.59 10.46 10.65
N GLY A 195 0.44 9.13 10.68
CA GLY A 195 1.23 8.22 11.50
C GLY A 195 2.47 7.73 10.76
N ARG A 196 3.27 6.90 11.44
CA ARG A 196 4.31 6.10 10.79
C ARG A 196 3.66 4.91 10.08
N ASP A 197 3.17 3.93 10.84
CA ASP A 197 2.56 2.73 10.30
C ASP A 197 1.21 2.42 10.96
N ALA A 198 0.35 1.68 10.26
CA ALA A 198 -0.55 0.72 10.90
C ALA A 198 0.11 -0.67 10.78
N ILE A 199 0.52 -1.27 11.89
CA ILE A 199 1.37 -2.47 11.91
C ILE A 199 0.73 -3.61 12.69
N LEU A 200 0.76 -4.80 12.08
CA LEU A 200 0.40 -6.08 12.68
C LEU A 200 1.69 -6.89 12.85
N TRP A 201 1.98 -7.28 14.08
CA TRP A 201 3.18 -8.01 14.42
C TRP A 201 2.83 -9.24 15.26
N TYR A 202 3.20 -10.44 14.77
CA TYR A 202 2.90 -11.71 15.44
C TYR A 202 1.41 -11.89 15.77
N SER A 203 0.51 -11.41 14.90
CA SER A 203 -0.93 -11.41 15.17
C SER A 203 -1.66 -12.17 14.07
N ASN A 204 -2.42 -13.19 14.45
CA ASN A 204 -3.04 -14.13 13.50
C ASN A 204 -4.55 -13.98 13.46
N ASP A 205 -5.17 -14.45 12.37
CA ASP A 205 -6.62 -14.49 12.20
C ASP A 205 -7.27 -13.09 12.31
N VAL A 206 -6.55 -12.04 11.92
CA VAL A 206 -7.00 -10.64 11.95
C VAL A 206 -7.81 -10.31 10.70
N VAL A 207 -8.88 -9.54 10.89
CA VAL A 207 -9.68 -8.97 9.79
C VAL A 207 -9.47 -7.47 9.72
N VAL A 208 -8.97 -6.99 8.58
CA VAL A 208 -8.79 -5.57 8.26
C VAL A 208 -9.73 -5.21 7.12
N ARG A 209 -10.83 -4.51 7.42
CA ARG A 209 -11.83 -4.19 6.39
C ARG A 209 -12.40 -2.79 6.42
N SER A 210 -12.70 -2.24 5.24
CA SER A 210 -13.36 -0.94 5.09
C SER A 210 -12.62 0.23 5.78
N ASN A 211 -11.31 0.14 5.96
CA ASN A 211 -10.50 1.20 6.56
C ASN A 211 -9.95 2.14 5.49
N THR A 212 -9.68 3.38 5.89
CA THR A 212 -8.97 4.38 5.08
C THR A 212 -7.64 4.73 5.74
N GLY A 213 -6.52 4.54 5.04
CA GLY A 213 -5.18 4.91 5.50
C GLY A 213 -4.48 5.88 4.55
N TYR A 214 -4.00 7.03 5.04
CA TYR A 214 -3.33 8.00 4.17
C TYR A 214 -2.21 8.81 4.82
N ASP A 215 -1.29 9.26 3.97
CA ASP A 215 -0.16 10.12 4.35
C ASP A 215 0.69 9.51 5.51
N CYS A 216 0.73 8.18 5.57
CA CYS A 216 1.58 7.36 6.45
C CYS A 216 2.83 6.85 5.71
N ARG A 217 3.80 6.27 6.44
CA ARG A 217 4.88 5.49 5.82
C ARG A 217 4.32 4.21 5.23
N TYR A 218 3.77 3.33 6.06
CA TYR A 218 3.03 2.16 5.63
C TYR A 218 1.55 2.35 5.94
N GLY A 219 0.70 2.27 4.92
CA GLY A 219 -0.75 2.27 5.12
C GLY A 219 -1.18 1.06 5.96
N LEU A 220 -0.63 -0.12 5.65
CA LEU A 220 -0.71 -1.34 6.45
C LEU A 220 0.58 -2.15 6.30
N HIS A 221 1.11 -2.63 7.42
CA HIS A 221 2.36 -3.38 7.50
C HIS A 221 2.15 -4.67 8.30
N LEU A 222 2.46 -5.82 7.70
CA LEU A 222 2.43 -7.11 8.37
C LEU A 222 3.84 -7.65 8.58
N MET A 223 4.10 -8.14 9.79
CA MET A 223 5.32 -8.82 10.18
C MET A 223 4.95 -10.11 10.93
N PHE A 224 5.25 -11.27 10.34
CA PHE A 224 5.00 -12.57 10.98
C PHE A 224 3.54 -12.77 11.43
N SER A 225 2.58 -12.46 10.56
CA SER A 225 1.16 -12.41 10.91
C SER A 225 0.34 -13.21 9.91
N ASP A 226 -0.21 -14.35 10.35
CA ASP A 226 -0.79 -15.36 9.46
C ASP A 226 -2.32 -15.30 9.43
N ASN A 227 -2.91 -15.84 8.36
CA ASN A 227 -4.35 -15.95 8.15
C ASN A 227 -5.08 -14.60 8.20
N ILE A 228 -4.54 -13.59 7.51
CA ILE A 228 -5.08 -12.23 7.54
C ILE A 228 -6.03 -11.99 6.37
N ILE A 229 -7.21 -11.42 6.66
CA ILE A 229 -8.16 -10.95 5.65
C ILE A 229 -8.03 -9.43 5.55
N ILE A 230 -7.69 -8.93 4.36
CA ILE A 230 -7.55 -7.51 4.06
C ILE A 230 -8.52 -7.18 2.92
N GLU A 231 -9.66 -6.59 3.22
CA GLU A 231 -10.70 -6.36 2.20
C GLU A 231 -11.34 -4.96 2.22
N ASP A 232 -11.69 -4.47 1.03
CA ASP A 232 -12.44 -3.23 0.86
C ASP A 232 -11.79 -1.98 1.51
N ASN A 233 -10.46 -1.99 1.72
CA ASN A 233 -9.73 -0.86 2.29
C ASN A 233 -9.24 0.12 1.20
N GLU A 234 -9.02 1.38 1.58
CA GLU A 234 -8.39 2.39 0.74
C GLU A 234 -7.11 2.93 1.38
N PHE A 235 -5.97 2.71 0.72
CA PHE A 235 -4.66 3.22 1.14
C PHE A 235 -4.10 4.18 0.10
N THR A 236 -4.04 5.48 0.44
CA THR A 236 -3.65 6.53 -0.50
C THR A 236 -2.52 7.44 -0.01
N ARG A 237 -1.63 7.86 -0.91
CA ARG A 237 -0.52 8.79 -0.62
C ARG A 237 0.38 8.34 0.54
N ASN A 238 0.48 7.04 0.79
CA ASN A 238 1.46 6.51 1.72
C ASN A 238 2.80 6.32 1.01
N SER A 239 3.90 6.16 1.77
CA SER A 239 5.17 5.71 1.16
C SER A 239 5.05 4.30 0.58
N VAL A 240 4.24 3.45 1.21
CA VAL A 240 3.80 2.13 0.73
C VAL A 240 2.35 1.89 1.18
N GLY A 241 1.51 1.38 0.29
CA GLY A 241 0.11 1.07 0.59
C GLY A 241 0.00 -0.07 1.60
N ILE A 242 0.28 -1.29 1.15
CA ILE A 242 0.31 -2.51 1.98
C ILE A 242 1.67 -3.18 1.82
N TYR A 243 2.31 -3.61 2.91
CA TYR A 243 3.49 -4.48 2.86
C TYR A 243 3.32 -5.73 3.72
N LEU A 244 3.44 -6.90 3.11
CA LEU A 244 3.42 -8.20 3.77
C LEU A 244 4.83 -8.75 3.90
N MET A 245 5.23 -9.16 5.12
CA MET A 245 6.55 -9.71 5.39
C MET A 245 6.43 -10.97 6.25
N TYR A 246 7.03 -12.06 5.79
CA TYR A 246 7.22 -13.31 6.55
C TYR A 246 5.90 -13.90 7.07
N SER A 247 4.87 -13.93 6.23
CA SER A 247 3.49 -14.27 6.63
C SER A 247 2.87 -15.29 5.68
N THR A 248 1.90 -16.07 6.14
CA THR A 248 1.17 -17.04 5.30
C THR A 248 -0.34 -16.87 5.37
N GLY A 249 -1.06 -17.28 4.33
CA GLY A 249 -2.52 -17.35 4.33
C GLY A 249 -3.21 -15.99 4.22
N VAL A 250 -2.61 -15.02 3.52
CA VAL A 250 -3.12 -13.65 3.44
C VAL A 250 -4.03 -13.44 2.22
N LYS A 251 -5.23 -12.90 2.43
CA LYS A 251 -6.20 -12.59 1.36
C LYS A 251 -6.37 -11.08 1.21
N LEU A 252 -6.05 -10.54 0.04
CA LEU A 252 -6.18 -9.13 -0.30
C LEU A 252 -7.26 -8.98 -1.37
N THR A 253 -8.45 -8.52 -0.97
CA THR A 253 -9.61 -8.49 -1.88
C THR A 253 -10.25 -7.11 -1.97
N ARG A 254 -10.50 -6.58 -3.18
CA ARG A 254 -11.22 -5.30 -3.39
C ARG A 254 -10.61 -4.07 -2.69
N ASN A 255 -9.31 -4.07 -2.43
CA ASN A 255 -8.62 -2.90 -1.87
C ASN A 255 -8.24 -1.89 -2.96
N ARG A 256 -8.09 -0.63 -2.55
CA ARG A 256 -7.69 0.50 -3.40
C ARG A 256 -6.36 1.05 -2.94
N LEU A 257 -5.32 0.87 -3.75
CA LEU A 257 -3.94 1.26 -3.47
C LEU A 257 -3.54 2.36 -4.44
N ILE A 258 -3.73 3.62 -4.03
CA ILE A 258 -3.73 4.76 -4.96
C ILE A 258 -2.64 5.76 -4.60
N LYS A 259 -1.78 6.08 -5.57
CA LYS A 259 -0.76 7.14 -5.44
C LYS A 259 0.16 6.94 -4.24
N ASN A 260 0.49 5.70 -3.88
CA ASN A 260 1.50 5.44 -2.87
C ASN A 260 2.88 5.66 -3.49
N ARG A 261 3.59 6.68 -2.98
CA ARG A 261 4.82 7.23 -3.55
C ARG A 261 5.77 7.54 -2.39
N GLY A 262 7.04 7.18 -2.57
CA GLY A 262 8.08 7.33 -1.56
C GLY A 262 9.34 6.60 -2.02
N PRO A 263 10.37 6.46 -1.16
CA PRO A 263 11.59 5.74 -1.51
C PRO A 263 11.32 4.33 -2.07
N SER A 264 10.37 3.61 -1.48
CA SER A 264 9.85 2.33 -2.02
C SER A 264 8.71 2.59 -3.02
N GLY A 265 7.61 3.22 -2.58
CA GLY A 265 6.50 3.63 -3.43
C GLY A 265 5.63 2.47 -3.95
N TYR A 266 5.44 1.44 -3.12
CA TYR A 266 4.70 0.23 -3.51
C TYR A 266 3.20 0.39 -3.24
N GLY A 267 2.35 -0.06 -4.16
CA GLY A 267 0.93 -0.28 -3.86
C GLY A 267 0.78 -1.47 -2.90
N ILE A 268 1.29 -2.62 -3.32
CA ILE A 268 1.41 -3.85 -2.53
C ILE A 268 2.87 -4.31 -2.57
N GLY A 269 3.47 -4.57 -1.42
CA GLY A 269 4.74 -5.27 -1.30
C GLY A 269 4.54 -6.66 -0.72
N LEU A 270 5.25 -7.65 -1.27
CA LEU A 270 5.29 -9.02 -0.77
C LEU A 270 6.76 -9.39 -0.53
N LYS A 271 7.07 -9.80 0.69
CA LYS A 271 8.39 -10.34 1.03
C LYS A 271 8.22 -11.64 1.79
N GLU A 272 8.75 -12.72 1.22
CA GLU A 272 8.67 -14.06 1.81
C GLU A 272 7.27 -14.32 2.38
N THR A 273 6.24 -14.11 1.56
CA THR A 273 4.84 -14.33 1.90
C THR A 273 4.33 -15.54 1.13
N ASP A 274 3.64 -16.47 1.80
CA ASP A 274 3.14 -17.71 1.18
C ASP A 274 1.62 -17.82 1.27
N GLN A 275 1.02 -18.72 0.48
CA GLN A 275 -0.43 -18.97 0.43
C GLN A 275 -1.27 -17.69 0.37
N PHE A 276 -0.80 -16.71 -0.41
CA PHE A 276 -1.47 -15.42 -0.52
C PHE A 276 -2.34 -15.35 -1.77
N SER A 277 -3.35 -14.51 -1.72
CA SER A 277 -4.18 -14.20 -2.88
C SER A 277 -4.52 -12.73 -2.96
N VAL A 278 -4.27 -12.14 -4.13
CA VAL A 278 -4.51 -10.74 -4.46
C VAL A 278 -5.61 -10.70 -5.52
N ARG A 279 -6.83 -10.38 -5.12
CA ARG A 279 -8.01 -10.43 -6.00
C ARG A 279 -8.79 -9.12 -6.08
N ASP A 280 -9.24 -8.77 -7.28
CA ASP A 280 -10.16 -7.65 -7.52
C ASP A 280 -9.68 -6.29 -6.96
N ASN A 281 -8.37 -6.10 -6.78
CA ASN A 281 -7.81 -4.85 -6.23
C ASN A 281 -7.61 -3.80 -7.33
N ILE A 282 -7.71 -2.52 -6.95
CA ILE A 282 -7.40 -1.37 -7.79
C ILE A 282 -6.06 -0.79 -7.34
N ILE A 283 -5.03 -0.94 -8.16
CA ILE A 283 -3.64 -0.59 -7.85
C ILE A 283 -3.17 0.46 -8.85
N VAL A 284 -3.32 1.73 -8.49
CA VAL A 284 -3.24 2.84 -9.46
C VAL A 284 -2.27 3.93 -9.05
N GLY A 285 -1.41 4.33 -9.98
CA GLY A 285 -0.60 5.53 -9.81
C GLY A 285 0.48 5.40 -8.74
N ASN A 286 0.92 4.20 -8.39
CA ASN A 286 2.04 3.96 -7.47
C ASN A 286 3.38 3.99 -8.23
N ARG A 287 4.51 4.06 -7.52
CA ARG A 287 5.83 3.89 -8.19
C ARG A 287 5.98 2.46 -8.69
N SER A 288 5.68 1.48 -7.85
CA SER A 288 5.49 0.09 -8.26
C SER A 288 4.11 -0.35 -7.81
N GLY A 289 3.28 -0.87 -8.71
CA GLY A 289 1.95 -1.35 -8.35
C GLY A 289 2.05 -2.50 -7.36
N VAL A 290 2.76 -3.56 -7.75
CA VAL A 290 3.09 -4.69 -6.88
C VAL A 290 4.61 -4.93 -6.91
N TYR A 291 5.22 -5.10 -5.74
CA TYR A 291 6.60 -5.52 -5.58
C TYR A 291 6.66 -6.92 -4.96
N ILE A 292 7.37 -7.85 -5.58
CA ILE A 292 7.41 -9.26 -5.16
C ILE A 292 8.85 -9.70 -4.93
N ASP A 293 9.16 -10.08 -3.68
CA ASP A 293 10.44 -10.60 -3.24
C ASP A 293 10.26 -11.98 -2.60
N GLY A 294 10.79 -13.01 -3.27
CA GLY A 294 10.78 -14.39 -2.77
C GLY A 294 9.39 -14.88 -2.33
N SER A 295 8.33 -14.47 -3.03
CA SER A 295 6.95 -14.78 -2.69
C SER A 295 6.24 -15.44 -3.88
N PRO A 296 5.60 -16.61 -3.73
CA PRO A 296 5.68 -17.49 -2.56
C PRO A 296 7.11 -17.97 -2.27
N PHE A 297 7.45 -18.17 -0.99
CA PHE A 297 8.77 -18.69 -0.60
C PHE A 297 8.81 -20.22 -0.55
N THR A 298 7.65 -20.87 -0.59
CA THR A 298 7.52 -22.33 -0.78
C THR A 298 6.89 -22.63 -2.14
N SER A 299 6.95 -23.90 -2.56
CA SER A 299 6.28 -24.39 -3.77
C SER A 299 4.95 -25.11 -3.48
N THR A 300 4.41 -24.98 -2.27
CA THR A 300 3.20 -25.72 -1.86
C THR A 300 1.94 -25.24 -2.57
N GLN A 301 1.79 -23.93 -2.71
CA GLN A 301 0.70 -23.32 -3.48
C GLN A 301 1.24 -22.12 -4.27
N PRO A 302 0.69 -21.87 -5.46
CA PRO A 302 1.05 -20.68 -6.20
C PRO A 302 0.52 -19.42 -5.50
N GLY A 303 1.28 -18.33 -5.63
CA GLY A 303 0.78 -17.00 -5.31
C GLY A 303 -0.21 -16.55 -6.39
N GLU A 304 -1.41 -16.11 -6.01
CA GLU A 304 -2.47 -15.84 -6.98
C GLU A 304 -2.76 -14.35 -7.15
N PHE A 305 -2.78 -13.89 -8.40
CA PHE A 305 -3.25 -12.57 -8.80
C PHE A 305 -4.40 -12.70 -9.81
N THR A 306 -5.60 -12.26 -9.44
CA THR A 306 -6.78 -12.40 -10.31
C THR A 306 -7.73 -11.21 -10.25
N GLY A 307 -8.22 -10.74 -11.39
CA GLY A 307 -9.23 -9.67 -11.43
C GLY A 307 -8.69 -8.29 -11.02
N ASN A 308 -7.37 -8.13 -10.83
CA ASN A 308 -6.82 -6.86 -10.38
C ASN A 308 -6.73 -5.88 -11.54
N THR A 309 -6.93 -4.60 -11.25
CA THR A 309 -6.64 -3.50 -12.18
C THR A 309 -5.38 -2.78 -11.73
N ILE A 310 -4.30 -2.97 -12.49
CA ILE A 310 -2.97 -2.42 -12.25
C ILE A 310 -2.71 -1.38 -13.33
N ALA A 311 -2.87 -0.10 -12.99
CA ALA A 311 -2.88 0.95 -13.99
C ALA A 311 -2.09 2.20 -13.62
N TYR A 312 -1.49 2.85 -14.63
CA TYR A 312 -0.79 4.14 -14.48
C TYR A 312 0.31 4.15 -13.41
N ASN A 313 0.88 3.00 -13.08
CA ASN A 313 2.03 2.91 -12.20
C ASN A 313 3.33 3.14 -13.00
N ASP A 314 4.41 3.57 -12.34
CA ASP A 314 5.70 3.65 -13.05
C ASP A 314 6.17 2.24 -13.45
N VAL A 315 5.88 1.23 -12.62
CA VAL A 315 5.94 -0.19 -12.99
C VAL A 315 4.68 -0.87 -12.48
N GLY A 316 3.99 -1.66 -13.31
CA GLY A 316 2.82 -2.42 -12.90
C GLY A 316 3.18 -3.46 -11.82
N ILE A 317 4.06 -4.39 -12.16
CA ILE A 317 4.63 -5.37 -11.20
C ILE A 317 6.15 -5.40 -11.30
N THR A 318 6.83 -5.34 -10.17
CA THR A 318 8.29 -5.54 -10.05
C THR A 318 8.57 -6.88 -9.39
N PHE A 319 9.19 -7.80 -10.11
CA PHE A 319 9.64 -9.08 -9.60
C PHE A 319 11.12 -9.03 -9.22
N LEU A 320 11.49 -9.63 -8.10
CA LEU A 320 12.86 -10.09 -7.91
C LEU A 320 13.03 -11.48 -8.54
N PRO A 321 14.23 -11.85 -9.02
CA PRO A 321 14.47 -13.17 -9.63
C PRO A 321 14.17 -14.38 -8.71
N SER A 322 14.06 -14.15 -7.40
CA SER A 322 13.66 -15.13 -6.40
C SER A 322 12.16 -15.43 -6.41
N ALA A 323 11.32 -14.53 -6.92
CA ALA A 323 9.87 -14.69 -6.96
C ALA A 323 9.45 -15.62 -8.11
N ARG A 324 9.02 -16.82 -7.74
CA ARG A 324 8.64 -17.92 -8.62
C ARG A 324 7.28 -18.48 -8.19
N ASN A 325 6.65 -19.30 -9.02
CA ASN A 325 5.38 -19.96 -8.72
C ASN A 325 4.23 -18.96 -8.43
N ASN A 326 4.20 -17.85 -9.16
CA ASN A 326 3.05 -16.95 -9.18
C ASN A 326 2.17 -17.23 -10.40
N GLU A 327 0.87 -17.11 -10.24
CA GLU A 327 -0.13 -17.25 -11.31
C GLU A 327 -0.92 -15.93 -11.44
N LEU A 328 -0.83 -15.31 -12.61
CA LEU A 328 -1.47 -14.05 -12.94
C LEU A 328 -2.45 -14.27 -14.08
N VAL A 329 -3.75 -14.20 -13.79
CA VAL A 329 -4.83 -14.44 -14.78
C VAL A 329 -5.96 -13.44 -14.57
N ASP A 330 -6.65 -13.02 -15.62
CA ASP A 330 -7.78 -12.10 -15.56
C ASP A 330 -7.45 -10.74 -14.93
N ASN A 331 -6.20 -10.28 -15.03
CA ASN A 331 -5.82 -8.94 -14.58
C ASN A 331 -5.84 -7.95 -15.75
N ASN A 332 -6.04 -6.67 -15.42
CA ASN A 332 -5.93 -5.56 -16.33
C ASN A 332 -4.61 -4.82 -16.09
N PHE A 333 -3.69 -4.87 -17.05
CA PHE A 333 -2.45 -4.09 -17.09
C PHE A 333 -2.63 -2.91 -18.04
N ILE A 334 -2.88 -1.72 -17.47
CA ILE A 334 -3.32 -0.56 -18.25
C ILE A 334 -2.35 0.62 -18.07
N GLU A 335 -1.68 1.00 -19.15
CA GLU A 335 -0.90 2.25 -19.23
C GLU A 335 0.08 2.44 -18.06
N ASN A 336 0.68 1.34 -17.58
CA ASN A 336 1.86 1.44 -16.74
C ASN A 336 3.04 1.84 -17.64
N ILE A 337 3.97 2.67 -17.14
CA ILE A 337 5.16 3.03 -17.95
C ILE A 337 5.92 1.76 -18.35
N ASN A 338 5.97 0.80 -17.43
CA ASN A 338 6.43 -0.56 -17.68
C ASN A 338 5.43 -1.55 -17.08
N GLN A 339 4.86 -2.47 -17.87
CA GLN A 339 3.84 -3.39 -17.36
C GLN A 339 4.42 -4.30 -16.28
N ILE A 340 5.55 -4.95 -16.56
CA ILE A 340 6.25 -5.82 -15.63
C ILE A 340 7.77 -5.67 -15.78
N ALA A 341 8.46 -5.45 -14.67
CA ALA A 341 9.91 -5.36 -14.61
C ALA A 341 10.53 -6.45 -13.72
N VAL A 342 11.76 -6.83 -14.04
CA VAL A 342 12.60 -7.71 -13.21
C VAL A 342 13.69 -6.86 -12.58
N ALA A 343 13.72 -6.80 -11.24
CA ALA A 343 14.76 -6.12 -10.48
C ALA A 343 16.05 -6.97 -10.46
N GLY A 344 16.75 -7.02 -11.59
CA GLY A 344 17.96 -7.83 -11.77
C GLY A 344 18.11 -8.33 -13.20
N ARG A 345 18.63 -9.56 -13.34
CA ARG A 345 18.71 -10.28 -14.63
C ARG A 345 17.86 -11.56 -14.53
N GLY A 346 17.39 -12.03 -15.68
CA GLY A 346 16.66 -13.29 -15.81
C GLY A 346 15.30 -13.12 -16.48
N SER A 347 14.65 -14.25 -16.76
CA SER A 347 13.27 -14.33 -17.19
C SER A 347 12.34 -14.62 -16.00
N LEU A 348 11.03 -14.50 -16.24
CA LEU A 348 9.95 -14.85 -15.32
C LEU A 348 9.26 -16.15 -15.74
N ASP A 349 10.00 -17.05 -16.39
CA ASP A 349 9.56 -18.36 -16.89
C ASP A 349 9.01 -19.29 -15.79
N ALA A 350 9.45 -19.09 -14.56
CA ALA A 350 8.95 -19.80 -13.39
C ALA A 350 7.63 -19.23 -12.83
N ASN A 351 6.99 -18.28 -13.53
CA ASN A 351 5.68 -17.74 -13.21
C ASN A 351 4.74 -17.93 -14.41
N GLN A 352 3.44 -18.04 -14.16
CA GLN A 352 2.42 -18.25 -15.18
C GLN A 352 1.59 -16.98 -15.37
N PHE A 353 1.44 -16.55 -16.62
CA PHE A 353 0.67 -15.35 -17.00
C PHE A 353 -0.64 -15.72 -17.71
N TRP A 354 -0.99 -16.99 -17.72
CA TRP A 354 -2.21 -17.52 -18.30
C TRP A 354 -2.51 -18.91 -17.72
N ARG A 355 -3.76 -19.36 -17.85
CA ARG A 355 -4.17 -20.71 -17.47
C ARG A 355 -5.34 -21.18 -18.33
N GLY A 356 -5.14 -22.30 -19.03
CA GLY A 356 -6.15 -22.83 -19.95
C GLY A 356 -6.46 -21.80 -21.04
N GLU A 357 -7.69 -21.33 -21.10
CA GLU A 357 -8.18 -20.40 -22.13
C GLU A 357 -8.24 -18.94 -21.64
N ARG A 358 -7.59 -18.60 -20.51
CA ARG A 358 -7.63 -17.24 -19.96
C ARG A 358 -6.23 -16.72 -19.60
N GLY A 359 -5.90 -15.56 -20.14
CA GLY A 359 -4.70 -14.77 -19.83
C GLY A 359 -5.05 -13.46 -19.13
N ASN A 360 -4.34 -12.40 -19.46
CA ASN A 360 -4.55 -11.05 -18.94
C ASN A 360 -4.85 -10.05 -20.07
N PHE A 361 -5.45 -8.92 -19.71
CA PHE A 361 -5.57 -7.78 -20.61
C PHE A 361 -4.33 -6.89 -20.49
N TRP A 362 -3.70 -6.58 -21.63
CA TRP A 362 -2.51 -5.74 -21.73
C TRP A 362 -2.80 -4.56 -22.67
N SER A 363 -2.71 -3.33 -22.17
CA SER A 363 -2.99 -2.14 -22.99
C SER A 363 -2.00 -1.94 -24.14
N ASP A 364 -0.83 -2.58 -24.08
CA ASP A 364 0.23 -2.56 -25.08
C ASP A 364 0.24 -3.82 -25.98
N TYR A 365 -0.76 -4.71 -25.85
CA TYR A 365 -0.94 -5.80 -26.80
C TYR A 365 -1.38 -5.27 -28.17
N THR A 366 -0.63 -5.62 -29.21
CA THR A 366 -0.87 -5.15 -30.59
C THR A 366 -1.37 -6.24 -31.54
N GLY A 367 -1.78 -7.40 -31.02
CA GLY A 367 -2.35 -8.46 -31.84
C GLY A 367 -3.80 -8.17 -32.26
N TYR A 368 -4.38 -9.11 -33.00
CA TYR A 368 -5.77 -9.07 -33.43
C TYR A 368 -6.48 -10.38 -33.04
N ASP A 369 -7.80 -10.34 -33.12
CA ASP A 369 -8.70 -11.46 -32.84
C ASP A 369 -9.58 -11.65 -34.08
N GLN A 370 -9.22 -12.63 -34.93
CA GLN A 370 -9.89 -12.90 -36.20
C GLN A 370 -11.14 -13.76 -36.00
N ASN A 371 -11.16 -14.63 -35.00
CA ASN A 371 -12.28 -15.54 -34.74
C ASN A 371 -13.37 -14.90 -33.84
N ASN A 372 -13.11 -13.71 -33.28
CA ASN A 372 -13.95 -12.93 -32.37
C ASN A 372 -14.31 -13.66 -31.07
N ASP A 373 -13.42 -14.48 -30.53
CA ASP A 373 -13.63 -15.16 -29.23
C ASP A 373 -13.23 -14.29 -28.02
N GLY A 374 -12.63 -13.13 -28.26
CA GLY A 374 -12.17 -12.19 -27.22
C GLY A 374 -10.76 -12.46 -26.72
N ILE A 375 -10.06 -13.44 -27.30
CA ILE A 375 -8.66 -13.79 -27.06
C ILE A 375 -7.85 -13.39 -28.29
N GLY A 376 -6.63 -12.88 -28.09
CA GLY A 376 -5.75 -12.53 -29.20
C GLY A 376 -5.17 -13.77 -29.89
N ASP A 377 -5.15 -13.78 -31.23
CA ASP A 377 -4.61 -14.89 -32.04
C ASP A 377 -3.08 -15.02 -31.96
N PHE A 378 -2.40 -14.01 -31.38
CA PHE A 378 -0.95 -14.01 -31.14
C PHE A 378 -0.66 -13.96 -29.65
N VAL A 379 0.39 -14.65 -29.24
CA VAL A 379 0.92 -14.56 -27.88
C VAL A 379 1.33 -13.12 -27.56
N HIS A 380 1.10 -12.68 -26.33
CA HIS A 380 1.70 -11.46 -25.81
C HIS A 380 3.05 -11.82 -25.19
N GLU A 381 4.13 -11.24 -25.71
CA GLU A 381 5.45 -11.38 -25.11
C GLU A 381 5.98 -10.01 -24.73
N SER A 382 6.59 -9.91 -23.54
CA SER A 382 7.20 -8.67 -23.08
C SER A 382 8.63 -8.56 -23.60
N TYR A 383 8.81 -7.85 -24.71
CA TYR A 383 10.09 -7.43 -25.27
C TYR A 383 10.07 -5.93 -25.57
N THR A 384 10.91 -5.17 -24.87
CA THR A 384 11.07 -3.73 -25.11
C THR A 384 12.55 -3.41 -25.11
N LEU A 385 13.06 -3.08 -26.30
CA LEU A 385 14.48 -2.79 -26.48
C LEU A 385 14.87 -1.54 -25.70
N PHE A 386 13.98 -0.54 -25.66
CA PHE A 386 14.23 0.71 -24.97
C PHE A 386 14.29 0.51 -23.44
N GLU A 387 13.49 -0.39 -22.88
CA GLU A 387 13.59 -0.73 -21.46
C GLU A 387 14.94 -1.33 -21.11
N ASN A 388 15.44 -2.28 -21.91
CA ASN A 388 16.77 -2.87 -21.69
C ASN A 388 17.90 -1.83 -21.78
N LEU A 389 17.72 -0.77 -22.58
CA LEU A 389 18.65 0.36 -22.61
C LEU A 389 18.49 1.23 -21.35
N MET A 390 17.26 1.49 -20.92
CA MET A 390 16.96 2.28 -19.72
C MET A 390 17.47 1.61 -18.43
N ASP A 391 17.46 0.28 -18.36
CA ASP A 391 18.03 -0.49 -17.25
C ASP A 391 19.55 -0.28 -17.14
N LYS A 392 20.25 -0.12 -18.27
CA LYS A 392 21.70 0.17 -18.31
C LYS A 392 21.99 1.66 -18.12
N GLN A 393 21.12 2.52 -18.61
CA GLN A 393 21.28 3.97 -18.58
C GLN A 393 19.97 4.66 -18.11
N PRO A 394 19.80 4.85 -16.79
CA PRO A 394 18.59 5.43 -16.22
C PRO A 394 18.24 6.83 -16.74
N SER A 395 19.21 7.59 -17.25
CA SER A 395 18.97 8.92 -17.84
C SER A 395 18.14 8.86 -19.13
N LEU A 396 18.04 7.70 -19.78
CA LEU A 396 17.16 7.51 -20.93
C LEU A 396 15.67 7.65 -20.59
N ARG A 397 15.29 7.63 -19.30
CA ARG A 397 13.93 7.95 -18.85
C ARG A 397 13.41 9.29 -19.39
N LEU A 398 14.30 10.24 -19.68
CA LEU A 398 13.93 11.52 -20.29
C LEU A 398 13.20 11.36 -21.65
N PHE A 399 13.48 10.27 -22.37
CA PHE A 399 12.90 10.01 -23.69
C PHE A 399 11.64 9.14 -23.65
N LEU A 400 11.12 8.79 -22.45
CA LEU A 400 9.85 8.08 -22.34
C LEU A 400 8.74 8.89 -23.04
N PHE A 401 7.92 8.18 -23.82
CA PHE A 401 6.83 8.73 -24.64
C PHE A 401 7.29 9.66 -25.78
N SER A 402 8.59 9.71 -26.07
CA SER A 402 9.13 10.50 -27.19
C SER A 402 9.13 9.71 -28.52
N PRO A 403 9.19 10.38 -29.67
CA PRO A 403 9.41 9.73 -30.96
C PRO A 403 10.70 8.90 -31.01
N ALA A 404 11.72 9.26 -30.23
CA ALA A 404 12.97 8.51 -30.16
C ALA A 404 12.76 7.13 -29.51
N GLN A 405 11.96 7.03 -28.46
CA GLN A 405 11.59 5.76 -27.85
C GLN A 405 10.83 4.88 -28.85
N GLN A 406 9.83 5.46 -29.55
CA GLN A 406 9.05 4.73 -30.56
C GLN A 406 9.94 4.18 -31.69
N ALA A 407 10.92 4.97 -32.15
CA ALA A 407 11.87 4.53 -33.17
C ALA A 407 12.74 3.35 -32.69
N ILE A 408 13.23 3.39 -31.45
CA ILE A 408 14.00 2.28 -30.88
C ILE A 408 13.15 1.02 -30.74
N GLU A 409 11.90 1.15 -30.28
CA GLU A 409 10.99 0.01 -30.18
C GLU A 409 10.65 -0.58 -31.55
N PHE A 410 10.45 0.26 -32.57
CA PHE A 410 10.28 -0.20 -33.94
C PHE A 410 11.48 -1.01 -34.44
N VAL A 411 12.71 -0.54 -34.18
CA VAL A 411 13.93 -1.27 -34.54
C VAL A 411 13.99 -2.63 -33.84
N GLY A 412 13.67 -2.68 -32.53
CA GLY A 412 13.62 -3.92 -31.76
C GLY A 412 12.61 -4.95 -32.31
N ARG A 413 11.51 -4.47 -32.90
CA ARG A 413 10.49 -5.31 -33.57
C ARG A 413 10.92 -5.75 -34.98
N ALA A 414 11.53 -4.85 -35.75
CA ALA A 414 11.82 -5.08 -37.16
C ALA A 414 13.08 -5.93 -37.40
N ILE A 415 14.04 -5.93 -36.47
CA ILE A 415 15.34 -6.58 -36.65
C ILE A 415 15.53 -7.70 -35.61
N PRO A 416 15.38 -8.99 -35.99
CA PRO A 416 15.51 -10.12 -35.07
C PRO A 416 16.85 -10.18 -34.32
N ALA A 417 17.94 -9.75 -34.95
CA ALA A 417 19.29 -9.79 -34.37
C ALA A 417 19.51 -8.88 -33.14
N VAL A 418 18.64 -7.88 -32.94
CA VAL A 418 18.69 -6.98 -31.77
C VAL A 418 17.47 -7.13 -30.86
N ARG A 419 16.56 -8.05 -31.19
CA ARG A 419 15.36 -8.32 -30.40
C ARG A 419 15.78 -8.98 -29.07
N PRO A 420 15.40 -8.42 -27.92
CA PRO A 420 15.71 -9.03 -26.64
C PRO A 420 14.87 -10.29 -26.41
N GLU A 421 15.39 -11.19 -25.58
CA GLU A 421 14.61 -12.34 -25.09
C GLU A 421 13.41 -11.85 -24.27
N PRO A 422 12.22 -12.46 -24.44
CA PRO A 422 11.04 -12.05 -23.72
C PRO A 422 11.18 -12.32 -22.22
N LYS A 423 10.74 -11.37 -21.39
CA LYS A 423 10.74 -11.54 -19.92
C LYS A 423 9.72 -12.58 -19.48
N PHE A 424 8.57 -12.59 -20.14
CA PHE A 424 7.46 -13.52 -19.93
C PHE A 424 6.61 -13.60 -21.20
N VAL A 425 5.72 -14.60 -21.24
CA VAL A 425 4.75 -14.82 -22.31
C VAL A 425 3.38 -15.08 -21.69
N ASP A 426 2.35 -14.46 -22.27
CA ASP A 426 0.93 -14.78 -22.08
C ASP A 426 0.41 -15.35 -23.41
N GLU A 427 0.04 -16.63 -23.42
CA GLU A 427 -0.36 -17.34 -24.65
C GLU A 427 -1.79 -17.02 -25.09
N VAL A 428 -2.61 -16.49 -24.19
CA VAL A 428 -4.04 -16.24 -24.41
C VAL A 428 -4.42 -14.84 -23.92
N PRO A 429 -3.80 -13.77 -24.47
CA PRO A 429 -4.04 -12.41 -24.03
C PRO A 429 -5.49 -11.99 -24.33
N LEU A 430 -6.10 -11.28 -23.40
CA LEU A 430 -7.48 -10.81 -23.54
C LEU A 430 -7.55 -9.57 -24.43
N MET A 431 -8.51 -9.54 -25.35
CA MET A 431 -8.75 -8.40 -26.25
C MET A 431 -9.48 -7.23 -25.57
N ARG A 432 -10.09 -7.48 -24.41
CA ARG A 432 -10.86 -6.48 -23.66
C ARG A 432 -10.52 -6.55 -22.17
N PRO A 433 -10.56 -5.40 -21.47
CA PRO A 433 -10.38 -5.41 -20.02
C PRO A 433 -11.43 -6.27 -19.33
N VAL A 434 -11.00 -6.99 -18.30
CA VAL A 434 -11.86 -7.68 -17.34
C VAL A 434 -12.68 -6.64 -16.56
N PRO A 435 -14.00 -6.83 -16.38
CA PRO A 435 -14.83 -5.88 -15.64
C PRO A 435 -14.34 -5.66 -14.20
N VAL A 436 -14.19 -4.38 -13.82
CA VAL A 436 -13.83 -4.01 -12.44
C VAL A 436 -15.03 -4.26 -11.53
N ARG A 437 -14.85 -5.08 -10.50
CA ARG A 437 -15.90 -5.30 -9.49
C ARG A 437 -16.00 -4.08 -8.58
N PRO A 438 -17.19 -3.49 -8.40
CA PRO A 438 -17.37 -2.33 -7.54
C PRO A 438 -17.13 -2.69 -6.06
N ASN A 439 -16.50 -1.79 -5.32
CA ASN A 439 -16.39 -1.89 -3.86
C ASN A 439 -17.75 -1.49 -3.23
N PRO A 440 -18.39 -2.34 -2.41
CA PRO A 440 -19.68 -2.04 -1.77
C PRO A 440 -19.68 -0.74 -0.95
N ALA A 441 -18.56 -0.37 -0.33
CA ALA A 441 -18.42 0.83 0.50
C ALA A 441 -18.48 2.15 -0.29
N MET A 442 -18.29 2.10 -1.62
CA MET A 442 -18.34 3.30 -2.48
C MET A 442 -19.74 3.79 -2.83
N ASN A 443 -20.80 3.03 -2.51
CA ASN A 443 -22.17 3.46 -2.78
C ASN A 443 -22.68 4.58 -1.85
N ALA A 444 -21.82 5.11 -0.96
CA ALA A 444 -22.21 6.11 0.03
C ALA A 444 -22.10 7.58 -0.42
N ASN A 445 -21.49 7.93 -1.57
CA ASN A 445 -21.58 9.31 -2.13
C ASN A 445 -20.97 9.45 -3.54
N PRO A 446 -21.76 9.63 -4.62
CA PRO A 446 -21.24 10.22 -5.85
C PRO A 446 -21.14 11.73 -5.65
N ALA A 447 -19.93 12.26 -5.42
CA ALA A 447 -19.72 13.70 -5.44
C ALA A 447 -19.97 14.24 -6.87
N PRO A 448 -20.91 15.20 -7.08
CA PRO A 448 -21.20 15.77 -8.40
C PRO A 448 -20.04 16.60 -9.01
N ALA A 449 -18.94 16.78 -8.28
CA ALA A 449 -17.80 17.60 -8.69
C ALA A 449 -16.99 17.03 -9.87
N LEU A 450 -17.02 15.71 -10.12
CA LEU A 450 -16.26 15.07 -11.21
C LEU A 450 -16.86 15.32 -12.60
N PHE A 451 -18.17 15.57 -12.70
CA PHE A 451 -18.81 15.92 -13.98
C PHE A 451 -18.50 17.36 -14.40
N ALA A 452 -18.34 18.28 -13.43
CA ALA A 452 -18.05 19.68 -13.71
C ALA A 452 -16.62 19.90 -14.25
N SER A 453 -15.63 19.13 -13.76
CA SER A 453 -14.23 19.26 -14.19
C SER A 453 -13.98 18.65 -15.58
N GLY A 454 -14.67 17.56 -15.93
CA GLY A 454 -14.61 16.99 -17.27
C GLY A 454 -15.16 17.93 -18.36
N ALA A 455 -16.29 18.59 -18.08
CA ALA A 455 -16.87 19.57 -19.00
C ALA A 455 -15.96 20.80 -19.20
N ALA A 456 -15.30 21.26 -18.14
CA ALA A 456 -14.36 22.39 -18.22
C ALA A 456 -13.12 22.08 -19.10
N LEU A 457 -12.59 20.86 -19.04
CA LEU A 457 -11.45 20.44 -19.86
C LEU A 457 -11.82 20.31 -21.34
N ILE A 458 -13.03 19.82 -21.64
CA ILE A 458 -13.55 19.74 -23.02
C ILE A 458 -13.79 21.15 -23.60
N LEU A 459 -14.30 22.08 -22.79
CA LEU A 459 -14.48 23.48 -23.20
C LEU A 459 -13.13 24.17 -23.45
N LEU A 460 -12.12 23.89 -22.63
CA LEU A 460 -10.79 24.46 -22.82
C LEU A 460 -10.12 23.92 -24.10
N SER A 461 -10.22 22.61 -24.36
CA SER A 461 -9.63 21.99 -25.56
C SER A 461 -10.29 22.47 -26.85
N THR A 462 -11.62 22.57 -26.86
CA THR A 462 -12.38 23.11 -28.00
C THR A 462 -12.07 24.58 -28.26
N THR A 463 -11.90 25.40 -27.21
CA THR A 463 -11.51 26.81 -27.34
C THR A 463 -10.11 26.97 -27.93
N ILE A 464 -9.15 26.16 -27.50
CA ILE A 464 -7.77 26.16 -28.05
C ILE A 464 -7.78 25.75 -29.52
N MET A 465 -8.57 24.74 -29.89
CA MET A 465 -8.72 24.31 -31.29
C MET A 465 -9.30 25.41 -32.17
N LEU A 466 -10.37 26.08 -31.73
CA LEU A 466 -11.00 27.18 -32.46
C LEU A 466 -10.05 28.37 -32.66
N LEU A 467 -9.25 28.72 -31.64
CA LEU A 467 -8.25 29.77 -31.74
C LEU A 467 -7.10 29.40 -32.71
N ALA A 468 -6.73 28.12 -32.78
CA ALA A 468 -5.73 27.65 -33.75
C ALA A 468 -6.25 27.72 -35.20
N PHE A 469 -7.52 27.38 -35.44
CA PHE A 469 -8.17 27.49 -36.75
C PHE A 469 -8.40 28.94 -37.21
N GLN A 470 -8.66 29.87 -36.28
CA GLN A 470 -8.76 31.29 -36.60
C GLN A 470 -7.40 31.90 -36.99
N ARG A 471 -6.29 31.41 -36.42
CA ARG A 471 -4.95 31.86 -36.82
C ARG A 471 -4.49 31.36 -38.18
N THR A 472 -4.92 30.15 -38.58
CA THR A 472 -4.55 29.60 -39.90
C THR A 472 -5.37 30.21 -41.04
N SER A 473 -6.62 30.59 -40.79
CA SER A 473 -7.48 31.26 -41.80
C SER A 473 -7.06 32.70 -42.12
N HIS A 474 -6.37 33.40 -41.20
CA HIS A 474 -5.82 34.73 -41.47
C HIS A 474 -4.47 34.72 -42.23
N ALA A 475 -3.84 33.56 -42.42
CA ALA A 475 -2.55 33.44 -43.11
C ALA A 475 -2.66 33.18 -44.63
N GLN A 476 -3.87 33.13 -45.19
CA GLN A 476 -4.12 32.89 -46.62
C GLN A 476 -5.05 33.97 -47.21
N ALA A 477 -4.56 35.20 -47.30
CA ALA A 477 -5.10 36.19 -48.23
C ALA A 477 -4.01 36.49 -49.29
N PRO A 478 -4.28 36.31 -50.60
CA PRO A 478 -3.32 36.64 -51.65
C PRO A 478 -3.17 38.17 -51.77
N PRO A 479 -1.99 38.69 -52.16
CA PRO A 479 -1.79 40.14 -52.28
C PRO A 479 -2.61 40.70 -53.45
N GLU A 480 -3.40 41.74 -53.17
CA GLU A 480 -4.06 42.55 -54.18
C GLU A 480 -3.01 43.30 -55.03
N ALA A 481 -3.17 43.22 -56.35
CA ALA A 481 -2.40 44.00 -57.30
C ALA A 481 -2.89 45.44 -57.28
N ASP A 482 -2.05 46.37 -56.82
CA ASP A 482 -2.34 47.80 -56.88
C ASP A 482 -1.65 48.44 -58.09
N ALA A 483 -2.46 49.11 -58.90
CA ALA A 483 -2.08 49.79 -60.11
C ALA A 483 -2.42 51.28 -59.98
N SER A 484 -1.41 52.15 -59.89
CA SER A 484 -1.46 53.53 -60.41
C SER A 484 -0.03 54.12 -60.52
N ILE A 485 0.49 54.29 -61.75
CA ILE A 485 0.55 55.51 -62.60
C ILE A 485 1.72 56.45 -62.26
N GLY A 486 2.55 56.74 -63.28
CA GLY A 486 3.43 57.91 -63.30
C GLY A 486 4.36 57.96 -64.51
N ALA A 487 3.96 58.69 -65.56
CA ALA A 487 4.76 58.97 -66.75
C ALA A 487 5.99 59.85 -66.46
N LEU A 488 7.11 59.60 -67.15
CA LEU A 488 8.02 60.58 -67.77
C LEU A 488 9.28 59.88 -68.34
N ALA A 489 9.27 59.60 -69.65
CA ALA A 489 10.32 59.82 -70.65
C ALA A 489 9.86 59.22 -71.99
#